data_AF-A0AAJ5EGA0-F1
#
_entry.id   AF-A0AAJ5EGA0-F1
#
_cell.length_a   1.000
_cell.length_b   1.000
_cell.length_c   1.000
_cell.angle_alpha   90.00
_cell.angle_beta   90.00
_cell.angle_gamma   90.00
#
_symmetry.space_group_name_H-M   'P 1'
#
loop_
_entity.id
_entity.type
_entity.pdbx_description
1 polymer ?
#
loop_
_entity_poly.entity_id
_entity_poly.type
_entity_poly.pdbx_seq_one_letter_code
_entity_poly.pdbx_strand_id
1 'polypeptide(L)'
;MSKKVNHLKPIKAEMLPNLRLRITFNNNEVRYMSRFTKVDLFIQPLANTWIGNEIKILEDGSIMLNKLHIPYEAIIEQSTGYLEEENRTL
;
A
#
# COMPACT_ATOMS: atom_id res chain seq x y z
N MET A 1 23.01 21.30 10.58
CA MET A 1 21.81 20.76 11.25
C MET A 1 21.18 19.73 10.33
N SER A 2 21.47 18.44 10.54
CA SER A 2 20.89 17.37 9.73
C SER A 2 19.40 17.26 10.08
N LYS A 3 18.52 17.63 9.15
CA LYS A 3 17.10 17.30 9.25
C LYS A 3 17.02 15.79 9.47
N LYS A 4 16.54 15.35 10.64
CA LYS A 4 16.07 13.97 10.79
C LYS A 4 15.00 13.79 9.74
N VAL A 5 15.35 13.15 8.63
CA VAL A 5 14.35 12.65 7.69
C VAL A 5 13.58 11.63 8.50
N ASN A 6 12.42 12.00 9.02
CA ASN A 6 11.50 11.04 9.60
C ASN A 6 11.15 10.09 8.46
N HIS A 7 11.79 8.94 8.45
CA HIS A 7 11.47 7.90 7.49
C HIS A 7 10.05 7.46 7.78
N LEU A 8 9.13 7.84 6.90
CA LEU A 8 7.78 7.31 6.87
C LEU A 8 7.94 5.80 6.76
N LYS A 9 7.56 5.07 7.81
CA LYS A 9 7.68 3.61 7.82
C LYS A 9 6.27 3.04 7.90
N PRO A 10 5.86 2.17 6.98
CA PRO A 10 4.63 1.42 7.13
C PRO A 10 4.67 0.62 8.44
N ILE A 11 3.62 0.74 9.24
CA ILE A 11 3.44 -0.04 10.48
C ILE A 11 2.23 -0.97 10.40
N LYS A 12 1.30 -0.69 9.50
CA LYS A 12 0.13 -1.52 9.24
C LYS A 12 -0.28 -1.39 7.78
N ALA A 13 -0.72 -2.50 7.20
CA ALA A 13 -1.30 -2.53 5.86
C ALA A 13 -2.51 -3.47 5.85
N GLU A 14 -3.54 -3.10 5.08
CA GLU A 14 -4.82 -3.83 5.01
C GLU A 14 -5.41 -3.75 3.61
N MET A 15 -5.87 -4.88 3.09
CA MET A 15 -6.59 -4.93 1.83
C MET A 15 -8.07 -4.56 2.06
N LEU A 16 -8.52 -3.52 1.40
CA LEU A 16 -9.90 -3.05 1.40
C LEU A 16 -10.66 -3.58 0.17
N PRO A 17 -12.01 -3.50 0.20
CA PRO A 17 -12.82 -3.72 -1.00
C PRO A 17 -12.34 -2.88 -2.20
N ASN A 18 -12.59 -3.41 -3.41
CA ASN A 18 -12.09 -2.88 -4.69
C ASN A 18 -10.57 -2.95 -4.87
N LEU A 19 -9.91 -3.88 -4.14
CA LEU A 19 -8.46 -4.13 -4.25
C LEU A 19 -7.65 -2.87 -3.94
N ARG A 20 -8.01 -2.18 -2.86
CA ARG A 20 -7.29 -0.99 -2.40
C ARG A 20 -6.46 -1.36 -1.18
N LEU A 21 -5.17 -1.09 -1.23
CA LEU A 21 -4.30 -1.28 -0.09
C LEU A 21 -4.30 -0.02 0.77
N ARG A 22 -4.80 -0.12 2.00
CA ARG A 22 -4.66 0.92 3.03
C ARG A 22 -3.36 0.72 3.78
N ILE A 23 -2.56 1.76 3.90
CA ILE A 23 -1.25 1.73 4.56
C ILE A 23 -1.24 2.79 5.65
N THR A 24 -0.97 2.38 6.88
CA THR A 24 -0.75 3.28 8.02
C THR A 24 0.74 3.36 8.33
N PHE A 25 1.23 4.58 8.47
CA PHE A 25 2.63 4.85 8.76
C PHE A 25 2.86 5.19 10.24
N ASN A 26 4.12 5.13 10.67
CA ASN A 26 4.59 5.43 12.03
C ASN A 26 4.26 6.85 12.54
N ASN A 27 3.92 7.79 11.66
CA ASN A 27 3.45 9.13 11.98
C ASN A 27 1.91 9.25 12.06
N ASN A 28 1.18 8.12 12.04
CA ASN A 28 -0.28 8.03 11.93
C ASN A 28 -0.88 8.50 10.59
N GLU A 29 -0.06 8.82 9.60
CA GLU A 29 -0.54 9.09 8.25
C GLU A 29 -1.11 7.82 7.63
N VAL A 30 -2.24 7.97 6.92
CA VAL A 30 -2.88 6.88 6.20
C VAL A 30 -2.90 7.23 4.72
N ARG A 31 -2.34 6.33 3.91
CA ARG A 31 -2.37 6.43 2.45
C ARG A 31 -3.03 5.20 1.83
N TYR A 32 -3.49 5.37 0.61
CA TYR A 32 -4.19 4.35 -0.16
C TYR A 32 -3.50 4.10 -1.49
N MET A 33 -3.42 2.83 -1.89
CA MET A 33 -2.84 2.43 -3.17
C MET A 33 -3.79 1.49 -3.90
N SER A 34 -4.27 1.91 -5.08
CA SER A 34 -5.31 1.21 -5.85
C SER A 34 -4.80 0.59 -7.16
N ARG A 35 -3.49 0.67 -7.42
CA ARG A 35 -2.85 0.31 -8.71
C ARG A 35 -2.43 -1.17 -8.79
N PHE A 36 -3.30 -2.09 -8.40
CA PHE A 36 -3.14 -3.48 -8.85
C PHE A 36 -3.81 -3.57 -10.21
N THR A 37 -3.02 -3.54 -11.29
CA THR A 37 -3.63 -3.71 -12.62
C THR A 37 -4.23 -5.10 -12.71
N LYS A 38 -5.27 -5.29 -13.54
CA LYS A 38 -5.81 -6.63 -13.82
C LYS A 38 -4.71 -7.62 -14.22
N VAL A 39 -3.67 -7.14 -14.92
CA VAL A 39 -2.51 -7.95 -15.32
C VAL A 39 -1.71 -8.45 -14.11
N ASP A 40 -1.43 -7.58 -13.13
CA ASP A 40 -0.71 -7.96 -11.90
C ASP A 40 -1.51 -8.98 -11.06
N LEU A 41 -2.84 -8.81 -11.04
CA LEU A 41 -3.81 -9.73 -10.39
C LEU A 41 -3.94 -11.08 -11.12
N PHE A 42 -3.61 -11.13 -12.42
CA PHE A 42 -3.62 -12.35 -13.23
C PHE A 42 -2.30 -13.12 -13.16
N ILE A 43 -1.16 -12.42 -13.08
CA ILE A 43 0.18 -13.02 -12.98
C ILE A 43 0.42 -13.60 -11.58
N GLN A 44 -0.11 -12.94 -10.55
CA GLN A 44 -0.12 -13.45 -9.19
C GLN A 44 -1.57 -13.49 -8.72
N PRO A 45 -2.09 -14.62 -8.22
CA PRO A 45 -3.45 -14.69 -7.73
C PRO A 45 -3.50 -13.96 -6.38
N LEU A 46 -3.50 -12.63 -6.43
CA LEU A 46 -4.35 -11.87 -5.54
C LEU A 46 -5.73 -12.39 -5.89
N ALA A 47 -6.23 -13.33 -5.08
CA ALA A 47 -7.56 -13.88 -5.29
C ALA A 47 -8.50 -12.71 -5.55
N ASN A 48 -9.49 -12.84 -6.43
CA ASN A 48 -10.43 -11.78 -6.81
C ASN A 48 -11.30 -11.26 -5.63
N THR A 49 -10.84 -11.47 -4.40
CA THR A 49 -11.39 -11.11 -3.11
C THR A 49 -10.35 -10.33 -2.30
N TRP A 50 -10.81 -9.30 -1.61
CA TRP A 50 -10.02 -8.58 -0.61
C TRP A 50 -9.75 -9.44 0.64
N ILE A 51 -10.56 -10.48 0.86
CA ILE A 51 -10.49 -11.41 2.00
C ILE A 51 -9.44 -12.50 1.74
N GLY A 52 -8.66 -12.82 2.78
CA GLY A 52 -7.71 -13.94 2.75
C GLY A 52 -6.34 -13.61 2.17
N ASN A 53 -6.06 -12.33 1.91
CA ASN A 53 -4.72 -11.89 1.53
C ASN A 53 -3.79 -11.86 2.75
N GLU A 54 -2.61 -12.47 2.62
CA GLU A 54 -1.52 -12.37 3.58
C GLU A 54 -0.76 -11.07 3.33
N ILE A 55 -0.55 -10.28 4.39
CA ILE A 55 0.17 -9.01 4.31
C ILE A 55 1.30 -9.02 5.31
N LYS A 56 2.53 -8.78 4.84
CA LYS A 56 3.72 -8.65 5.69
C LYS A 56 4.48 -7.38 5.32
N ILE A 57 4.78 -6.56 6.32
CA ILE A 57 5.68 -5.41 6.17
C ILE A 57 7.10 -5.89 6.48
N LEU A 58 8.03 -5.62 5.57
CA LEU A 58 9.45 -5.98 5.72
C LEU A 58 10.21 -4.88 6.47
N GLU A 59 11.42 -5.21 6.94
CA GLU A 59 12.23 -4.27 7.74
C GLU A 59 12.59 -2.99 6.98
N ASP A 60 12.78 -3.12 5.67
CA ASP A 60 13.05 -2.05 4.71
C ASP A 60 11.82 -1.17 4.39
N GLY A 61 10.65 -1.50 4.93
CA GLY A 61 9.40 -0.78 4.70
C GLY A 61 8.65 -1.18 3.43
N SER A 62 9.13 -2.16 2.68
CA SER A 62 8.36 -2.77 1.59
C SER A 62 7.22 -3.64 2.12
N ILE A 63 6.24 -3.93 1.27
CA ILE A 63 5.07 -4.76 1.61
C ILE A 63 5.06 -6.01 0.73
N MET A 64 4.98 -7.17 1.37
CA MET A 64 4.60 -8.42 0.72
C MET A 64 3.09 -8.59 0.85
N LEU A 65 2.41 -8.64 -0.29
CA LEU A 65 0.99 -8.95 -0.40
C LEU A 65 0.85 -10.30 -1.10
N ASN A 66 0.54 -11.36 -0.36
CA ASN A 66 0.70 -12.75 -0.79
C ASN A 66 2.15 -12.98 -1.28
N LYS A 67 2.34 -13.11 -2.60
CA LYS A 67 3.64 -13.28 -3.25
C LYS A 67 4.13 -11.99 -3.95
N LEU A 68 3.30 -10.95 -3.98
CA LEU A 68 3.60 -9.70 -4.65
C LEU A 68 4.46 -8.85 -3.72
N HIS A 69 5.68 -8.56 -4.16
CA HIS A 69 6.55 -7.60 -3.50
C HIS A 69 6.26 -6.19 -4.01
N ILE A 70 5.92 -5.30 -3.08
CA ILE A 70 5.64 -3.89 -3.34
C ILE A 70 6.76 -3.09 -2.67
N PRO A 71 7.72 -2.55 -3.45
CA PRO A 71 8.85 -1.79 -2.92
C PRO A 71 8.40 -0.55 -2.14
N TYR A 72 9.22 -0.15 -1.17
CA TYR A 72 8.95 1.03 -0.35
C TYR A 72 8.79 2.31 -1.20
N GLU A 73 9.65 2.48 -2.20
CA GLU A 73 9.62 3.64 -3.11
C GLU A 73 8.28 3.71 -3.85
N ALA A 74 7.80 2.57 -4.36
CA ALA A 74 6.50 2.49 -5.03
C ALA A 74 5.35 2.84 -4.09
N ILE A 75 5.42 2.42 -2.82
CA ILE A 75 4.45 2.79 -1.78
C ILE A 75 4.43 4.31 -1.61
N ILE A 76 5.59 4.96 -1.49
CA ILE A 76 5.66 6.41 -1.26
C ILE A 76 5.18 7.21 -2.48
N GLU A 77 5.55 6.79 -3.70
CA GLU A 77 5.23 7.51 -4.93
C GLU A 77 3.79 7.33 -5.38
N GLN A 78 3.21 6.14 -5.16
CA GLN A 78 1.91 5.77 -5.75
C GLN A 78 0.76 5.75 -4.76
N SER A 79 1.04 5.86 -3.45
CA SER A 79 -0.01 5.97 -2.45
C SER A 79 -0.39 7.43 -2.20
N THR A 80 -1.70 7.69 -2.13
CA THR A 80 -2.26 9.03 -1.95
C THR A 80 -2.97 9.15 -0.61
N GLY A 81 -3.04 10.38 -0.08
CA GLY A 81 -3.83 10.65 1.12
C GLY A 81 -5.34 10.53 0.87
N TYR A 82 -6.12 10.35 1.94
CA TYR A 82 -7.59 10.20 1.88
C TYR A 82 -8.29 11.29 1.06
N LEU A 83 -7.87 12.56 1.20
CA LEU A 83 -8.47 13.73 0.54
C LEU A 83 -8.19 13.80 -0.98
N GLU A 84 -7.16 13.10 -1.46
CA GLU A 84 -6.81 13.07 -2.88
C GLU A 84 -7.58 11.96 -3.64
N GLU A 85 -8.01 10.91 -2.94
CA GLU A 85 -8.75 9.80 -3.54
C GLU A 85 -10.21 10.19 -3.83
N GLU A 86 -10.88 10.94 -2.95
CA GLU A 86 -12.26 11.42 -3.19
C GLU A 86 -12.34 12.33 -4.44
N ASN A 87 -11.35 13.18 -4.68
CA ASN A 87 -11.31 14.08 -5.84
C ASN A 87 -10.99 13.38 -7.18
N ARG A 88 -10.57 12.11 -7.18
CA ARG A 88 -10.32 11.32 -8.40
C ARG A 88 -11.53 10.51 -8.85
N THR A 89 -12.61 10.52 -8.08
CA THR A 89 -13.81 9.70 -8.32
C THR A 89 -15.02 10.53 -8.77
N LEU A 90 -14.83 11.82 -9.08
CA LEU A 90 -15.82 12.74 -9.65
C LEU A 90 -15.46 13.10 -11.09
#